data_AF-A0A7X9EBG8-F1
#
_entry.id   AF-A0A7X9EBG8-F1
#
_cell.length_a   1.000
_cell.length_b   1.000
_cell.length_c   1.000
_cell.angle_alpha   90.00
_cell.angle_beta   90.00
_cell.angle_gamma   90.00
#
_symmetry.space_group_name_H-M   'P 1'
#
loop_
_entity.id
_entity.type
_entity.pdbx_description
1 polymer ?
#
loop_
_entity_poly.entity_id
_entity_poly.type
_entity_poly.pdbx_seq_one_letter_code
_entity_poly.pdbx_strand_id
1 'polypeptide(L)'
;MILKYPWGLLSLICIPIIIILYLLKQKRENYPISSLYLWQNALQDIEANTPWQKLKKNLLMFLQILAVILLALIFSEPFLKTNKHRDGDVMIIIDCSLSMQSTDIKPSR
;
A
#
# COMPACT_ATOMS: atom_id res chain seq x y z
N MET A 1 -2.09 -18.15 -0.54
CA MET A 1 -2.48 -16.82 -1.05
C MET A 1 -1.85 -16.69 -2.42
N ILE A 2 -2.63 -16.53 -3.48
CA ILE A 2 -2.09 -16.32 -4.83
C ILE A 2 -2.31 -14.84 -5.15
N LEU A 3 -1.31 -14.19 -5.72
CA LEU A 3 -1.41 -12.79 -6.14
C LEU A 3 -1.87 -12.77 -7.58
N LYS A 4 -2.98 -12.10 -7.87
CA LYS A 4 -3.50 -11.96 -9.23
C LYS A 4 -2.70 -10.92 -10.03
N TYR A 5 -2.19 -9.89 -9.36
CA TYR A 5 -1.36 -8.84 -9.95
C TYR A 5 -0.07 -8.66 -9.15
N PRO A 6 0.99 -9.44 -9.42
CA PRO A 6 2.25 -9.37 -8.65
C PRO A 6 2.94 -8.01 -8.79
N TRP A 7 2.64 -7.26 -9.85
CA TRP A 7 3.14 -5.91 -10.10
C TRP A 7 2.73 -4.90 -9.02
N GLY A 8 1.63 -5.14 -8.30
CA GLY A 8 1.22 -4.30 -7.17
C GLY A 8 2.29 -4.18 -6.07
N LEU A 9 3.18 -5.18 -5.95
CA LEU A 9 4.29 -5.16 -5.00
C LEU A 9 5.38 -4.14 -5.35
N LEU A 10 5.47 -3.68 -6.61
CA LEU A 10 6.43 -2.63 -6.99
C LEU A 10 6.20 -1.32 -6.23
N SER A 11 4.98 -1.07 -5.78
CA SER A 11 4.64 0.07 -4.90
C SER A 11 5.53 0.14 -3.64
N LEU A 12 6.04 -1.01 -3.16
CA LEU A 12 6.92 -1.06 -1.98
C LEU A 12 8.25 -0.32 -2.19
N ILE A 13 8.67 -0.06 -3.44
CA ILE A 13 9.84 0.78 -3.76
C ILE A 13 9.65 2.22 -3.27
N CYS A 14 8.41 2.69 -3.08
CA CYS A 14 8.17 4.02 -2.50
C CYS A 14 8.64 4.12 -1.05
N ILE A 15 8.73 3.01 -0.30
CA ILE A 15 9.17 3.00 1.10
C ILE A 15 10.61 3.51 1.26
N PRO A 16 11.63 2.93 0.58
CA PRO A 16 13.00 3.43 0.68
C PRO A 16 13.12 4.86 0.13
N ILE A 17 12.34 5.25 -0.88
CA ILE A 17 12.32 6.62 -1.42
C ILE A 17 11.86 7.61 -0.33
N ILE A 18 10.76 7.32 0.36
CA ILE A 18 10.26 8.14 1.47
C ILE A 18 11.34 8.28 2.54
N ILE A 19 11.99 7.18 2.93
CA ILE A 19 13.06 7.20 3.93
C ILE A 19 14.22 8.10 3.48
N ILE A 20 14.69 7.95 2.24
CA ILE A 20 15.78 8.76 1.69
C ILE A 20 15.42 10.25 1.68
N LEU A 21 14.19 10.62 1.27
CA LEU A 21 13.73 12.01 1.27
C LEU A 21 13.72 12.62 2.69
N TYR A 22 13.36 11.83 3.71
CA TYR A 22 13.43 12.28 5.10
C TYR A 22 14.87 12.41 5.61
N LEU A 23 15.78 11.57 5.13
CA LEU A 23 17.20 11.61 5.47
C LEU A 23 17.93 12.79 4.82
N LEU A 24 17.60 13.12 3.57
CA LEU A 24 18.18 14.23 2.81
C LEU A 24 17.78 15.61 3.35
N LYS A 25 16.84 15.67 4.30
CA LYS A 25 16.42 16.94 4.91
C LYS A 25 17.51 17.50 5.82
N GLN A 26 18.46 18.21 5.21
CA GLN A 26 19.55 18.89 5.90
C GLN A 26 19.01 20.17 6.54
N LYS A 27 18.86 20.14 7.88
CA LYS A 27 18.60 21.36 8.66
C LYS A 27 19.90 22.14 8.74
N ARG A 28 20.02 23.23 7.98
CA ARG A 28 21.03 24.26 8.24
C ARG A 28 20.49 25.16 9.35
N GLU A 29 21.04 25.02 10.55
CA GLU A 29 20.92 26.05 11.57
C GLU A 29 22.10 26.99 11.41
N ASN A 30 21.83 28.24 11.03
CA ASN A 30 22.86 29.28 10.97
C ASN A 30 23.02 29.84 12.38
N TYR A 31 24.13 29.53 13.04
CA TYR A 31 24.49 30.09 14.34
C TYR A 31 25.67 31.06 14.21
N PRO A 32 25.48 32.36 14.50
CA PRO A 32 26.61 33.27 14.71
C PRO A 32 27.18 33.07 16.13
N ILE A 33 28.46 32.71 16.26
CA ILE A 33 29.10 32.51 17.57
C ILE A 33 30.47 33.19 17.63
N SER A 34 30.74 33.95 18.71
CA SER A 34 31.95 34.79 18.89
C SER A 34 33.04 34.19 19.79
N SER A 35 33.03 32.88 20.11
CA SER A 35 34.05 32.26 20.99
C SER A 35 34.40 30.83 20.58
N LEU A 36 35.71 30.52 20.50
CA LEU A 36 36.28 29.22 20.12
C LEU A 36 36.34 28.21 21.29
N TYR A 37 36.16 28.64 22.54
CA TYR A 37 36.34 27.79 23.72
C TYR A 37 35.16 26.82 23.98
N LEU A 38 33.94 27.19 23.55
CA LEU A 38 32.74 26.35 23.66
C LEU A 38 32.66 25.24 22.61
N TRP A 39 33.48 25.29 21.56
CA TRP A 39 33.47 24.32 20.45
C TRP A 39 34.02 22.94 20.83
N GLN A 40 34.88 22.87 21.84
CA GLN A 40 35.51 21.61 22.27
C GLN A 40 34.49 20.67 22.94
N ASN A 41 33.49 21.23 23.64
CA ASN A 41 32.36 20.47 24.20
C ASN A 41 31.28 20.18 23.15
N ALA A 42 31.13 21.05 22.14
CA ALA A 42 30.14 20.87 21.07
C ALA A 42 30.44 19.67 20.14
N LEU A 43 31.70 19.22 20.05
CA LEU A 43 32.08 18.05 19.26
C LEU A 43 31.52 16.74 19.85
N GLN A 44 31.31 16.67 21.16
CA GLN A 44 30.80 15.48 21.85
C GLN A 44 29.29 15.28 21.64
N ASP A 45 28.55 16.37 21.39
CA ASP A 45 27.11 16.34 21.11
C ASP A 45 26.77 16.07 19.63
N ILE A 46 27.75 16.10 18.73
CA ILE A 46 27.55 15.82 17.29
C ILE A 46 27.24 14.33 17.04
N GLU A 47 27.72 13.42 17.90
CA GLU A 47 27.44 11.99 17.79
C GLU A 47 25.95 11.65 18.02
N ALA A 48 25.19 12.51 18.71
CA ALA A 48 23.78 12.29 18.98
C ALA A 48 22.85 12.73 17.83
N ASN A 49 23.34 13.50 16.85
CA ASN A 49 22.55 14.05 15.75
C ASN A 49 22.34 13.04 14.60
N THR A 50 22.09 11.78 14.96
CA THR A 50 21.99 10.70 13.99
C THR A 50 20.71 10.83 13.15
N PRO A 51 20.80 10.66 11.83
CA PRO A 51 19.64 10.68 10.93
C PRO A 51 18.52 9.71 11.36
N TRP A 52 18.90 8.59 11.99
CA TRP A 52 17.99 7.56 12.48
C TRP A 52 17.10 8.00 13.64
N GLN A 53 17.51 8.95 14.48
CA GLN A 53 16.62 9.51 15.51
C GLN A 53 15.46 10.31 14.91
N LYS A 54 15.69 11.01 13.79
CA LYS A 54 14.63 11.76 13.10
C LYS A 54 13.58 10.83 12.49
N LEU A 55 14.02 9.68 11.96
CA LEU A 55 13.10 8.66 11.43
C LEU A 55 12.19 8.09 12.53
N LYS A 56 12.72 7.87 13.75
CA LYS A 56 11.93 7.36 14.89
C LYS A 56 10.87 8.32 15.41
N LYS A 57 11.07 9.64 15.30
CA LYS A 57 10.16 10.66 15.86
C LYS A 57 9.08 11.16 14.89
N ASN A 58 9.06 10.71 13.63
CA ASN A 58 8.13 11.21 12.63
C ASN A 58 6.92 10.29 12.42
N LEU A 59 5.83 10.58 13.13
CA LEU A 59 4.54 9.88 12.97
C LEU A 59 4.05 9.92 11.51
N LEU A 60 4.22 11.05 10.82
CA LEU A 60 3.81 11.22 9.43
C LEU A 60 4.50 10.23 8.48
N MET A 61 5.78 9.92 8.72
CA MET A 61 6.52 8.95 7.92
C MET A 61 5.92 7.55 8.06
N PHE A 62 5.56 7.14 9.28
CA PHE A 62 4.91 5.85 9.51
C PHE A 62 3.54 5.77 8.83
N LEU A 63 2.74 6.85 8.87
CA LEU A 63 1.47 6.90 8.14
C LEU A 63 1.67 6.75 6.63
N GLN A 64 2.69 7.39 6.05
CA GLN A 64 2.99 7.25 4.62
C GLN A 64 3.38 5.81 4.27
N ILE A 65 4.25 5.18 5.07
CA ILE A 65 4.65 3.78 4.86
C ILE A 65 3.43 2.85 4.95
N LEU A 66 2.57 3.03 5.96
CA LEU A 66 1.36 2.23 6.12
C LEU A 66 0.40 2.41 4.94
N ALA A 67 0.22 3.65 4.46
CA ALA A 67 -0.60 3.91 3.28
C ALA A 67 -0.05 3.20 2.02
N VAL A 68 1.27 3.24 1.80
CA VAL A 68 1.93 2.54 0.69
C VAL A 68 1.69 1.03 0.79
N ILE A 69 1.80 0.44 1.98
CA ILE A 69 1.54 -0.99 2.20
C ILE A 69 0.07 -1.33 1.88
N LEU A 70 -0.88 -0.52 2.35
CA LEU A 70 -2.30 -0.73 2.06
C LEU A 70 -2.59 -0.64 0.56
N LEU A 71 -2.03 0.35 -0.14
CA LEU A 71 -2.18 0.49 -1.59
C LEU A 71 -1.55 -0.68 -2.34
N ALA A 72 -0.38 -1.15 -1.91
CA ALA A 72 0.26 -2.33 -2.50
C ALA A 72 -0.62 -3.58 -2.34
N LEU A 73 -1.26 -3.76 -1.19
CA LEU A 73 -2.20 -4.87 -0.96
C LEU A 73 -3.46 -4.74 -1.81
N ILE A 74 -4.03 -3.54 -1.93
CA ILE A 74 -5.21 -3.30 -2.79
C ILE A 74 -4.87 -3.64 -4.25
N PHE A 75 -3.76 -3.11 -4.78
CA PHE A 75 -3.36 -3.37 -6.16
C PHE A 75 -2.91 -4.79 -6.41
N SER A 76 -2.40 -5.49 -5.40
CA SER A 76 -1.97 -6.88 -5.54
C SER A 76 -3.15 -7.87 -5.64
N GLU A 77 -4.38 -7.45 -5.31
CA GLU A 77 -5.58 -8.30 -5.19
C GLU A 77 -5.28 -9.66 -4.55
N PRO A 78 -4.85 -9.71 -3.28
CA PRO A 78 -4.56 -10.96 -2.61
C PRO A 78 -5.85 -11.76 -2.45
N PHE A 79 -5.93 -12.90 -3.11
CA PHE A 79 -7.08 -13.78 -2.98
C PHE A 79 -6.74 -15.01 -2.15
N LEU A 80 -7.66 -15.34 -1.25
CA LEU A 80 -7.70 -16.61 -0.56
C LEU A 80 -8.46 -17.59 -1.46
N LYS A 81 -7.76 -18.62 -1.95
CA LYS A 81 -8.44 -19.76 -2.57
C LYS A 81 -9.26 -20.44 -1.48
N THR A 82 -10.55 -20.15 -1.42
CA THR A 82 -11.49 -20.99 -0.69
C THR A 82 -11.80 -22.20 -1.56
N ASN A 83 -11.65 -23.41 -1.03
CA ASN A 83 -12.09 -24.66 -1.68
C ASN A 83 -13.62 -24.79 -1.60
N LYS A 84 -14.36 -23.69 -1.82
CA LYS A 84 -15.80 -23.80 -2.04
C LYS A 84 -15.94 -24.42 -3.42
N HIS A 85 -16.49 -25.64 -3.48
CA HIS A 85 -16.89 -26.26 -4.72
C HIS A 85 -17.54 -25.18 -5.59
N ARG A 86 -17.05 -25.02 -6.82
CA ARG A 86 -17.77 -24.28 -7.85
C ARG A 86 -19.01 -25.11 -8.16
N ASP A 87 -20.04 -25.01 -7.32
CA ASP A 87 -21.40 -25.19 -7.81
C ASP A 87 -21.52 -24.12 -8.88
N GLY A 88 -21.43 -24.54 -10.14
CA GLY A 88 -21.43 -23.62 -11.27
C GLY A 88 -22.66 -22.72 -11.14
N ASP A 89 -22.48 -21.41 -11.34
CA ASP A 89 -23.61 -20.49 -11.40
C ASP A 89 -24.49 -20.92 -12.58
N VAL A 90 -25.56 -21.65 -12.30
CA VAL A 90 -26.55 -22.06 -13.31
C VAL A 90 -27.51 -20.89 -13.48
N MET A 91 -27.28 -20.09 -14.52
CA MET A 91 -28.24 -19.08 -14.95
C MET A 91 -29.33 -19.75 -15.79
N ILE A 92 -30.51 -19.93 -15.21
CA ILE A 92 -31.69 -20.41 -15.92
C ILE A 92 -32.41 -19.19 -16.50
N ILE A 93 -32.47 -19.10 -17.83
CA ILE A 93 -33.27 -18.10 -18.55
C ILE A 93 -34.51 -18.82 -19.07
N ILE A 94 -35.67 -18.43 -18.56
CA ILE A 94 -36.97 -18.94 -19.03
C ILE A 94 -37.57 -17.85 -19.93
N ASP A 95 -37.84 -18.20 -21.19
CA ASP A 95 -38.61 -17.32 -22.07
C ASP A 95 -40.10 -17.41 -21.71
N CYS A 96 -40.77 -16.27 -21.54
CA CYS A 96 -42.22 -16.18 -21.28
C CYS A 96 -42.97 -15.53 -22.45
N SER A 97 -42.37 -15.52 -23.65
CA SER A 97 -42.99 -14.97 -24.84
C SER A 97 -44.27 -15.72 -25.25
N LEU A 98 -45.16 -15.06 -25.99
CA LEU A 98 -46.38 -15.66 -26.57
C LEU A 98 -46.09 -16.91 -27.44
N SER A 99 -44.86 -17.05 -27.94
CA SER A 99 -44.43 -18.24 -28.70
C SER A 99 -44.43 -19.53 -27.86
N MET A 100 -44.29 -19.42 -26.54
CA MET A 100 -44.36 -20.54 -25.60
C MET A 100 -45.79 -21.09 -25.42
N GLN A 101 -46.83 -20.33 -25.81
CA GLN A 101 -48.22 -20.82 -25.86
C GLN A 101 -48.53 -21.61 -27.14
N SER A 102 -47.54 -21.87 -28.00
CA SER A 102 -47.74 -22.70 -29.19
C SER A 102 -48.03 -24.16 -28.82
N THR A 103 -49.01 -24.76 -29.47
CA THR A 103 -49.44 -26.15 -29.27
C THR A 103 -48.70 -27.14 -30.18
N ASP A 104 -47.61 -26.73 -30.83
CA ASP A 104 -46.79 -27.60 -31.69
C ASP A 104 -46.23 -28.82 -30.91
N ILE A 105 -46.12 -28.70 -29.59
CA ILE A 105 -45.72 -29.75 -28.64
C ILE A 105 -46.79 -29.79 -27.54
N LYS A 106 -47.27 -30.99 -27.16
CA LYS A 106 -48.29 -31.13 -26.10
C LYS A 106 -47.64 -31.07 -24.71
N PRO A 107 -48.23 -30.37 -23.72
CA PRO A 107 -49.44 -29.53 -23.80
C PRO A 107 -49.19 -28.12 -24.39
N SER A 108 -47.98 -27.59 -24.24
CA SER A 108 -47.42 -26.39 -24.91
C SER A 108 -45.88 -26.52 -24.87
N ARG A 109 -45.13 -25.65 -25.56
CA ARG A 109 -43.65 -25.71 -25.56
C ARG A 109 -43.02 -25.58 -24.17
#